data_AF-A0A2V8SGI8-F1
#
_entry.id   AF-A0A2V8SGI8-F1
#
_cell.length_a   1.000
_cell.length_b   1.000
_cell.length_c   1.000
_cell.angle_alpha   90.00
_cell.angle_beta   90.00
_cell.angle_gamma   90.00
#
_symmetry.space_group_name_H-M   'P 1'
#
loop_
_entity.id
_entity.type
_entity.pdbx_description
1 polymer ?
#
loop_
_entity_poly.entity_id
_entity_poly.type
_entity_poly.pdbx_seq_one_letter_code
_entity_poly.pdbx_strand_id
1 'polypeptide(L)'
;WENLVPLGLQWGNDPTDRADTHTQLSFKGPTDKTDFNDQLKEGVINHDAELPPTHLGWNGRVNGPVDNPISSCMSCHMTAQVPSEAVLSPAFQSAIKFTRGDAYWMRWFQNIDCEVPFGNYLAGGKKELGLHTLSTDFSLQLAISIENFYDATQSCGGDTTNETTSVKAKTARILGAPSPKSHVPSAGGHVVQPIVRDVPEAHPKK
;
A
#
# COMPACT_ATOMS: atom_id res chain seq x y z
N TRP A 1 12.26 -1.13 -22.56
CA TRP A 1 10.81 -1.40 -22.49
C TRP A 1 10.41 -2.51 -23.45
N GLU A 2 11.15 -2.76 -24.53
CA GLU A 2 10.88 -3.84 -25.50
C GLU A 2 10.88 -5.27 -24.91
N ASN A 3 11.48 -5.49 -23.73
CA ASN A 3 11.48 -6.76 -23.02
C ASN A 3 10.52 -6.79 -21.81
N LEU A 4 9.61 -5.83 -21.71
CA LEU A 4 8.62 -5.77 -20.62
C LEU A 4 7.25 -6.15 -21.17
N VAL A 5 6.74 -7.29 -20.72
CA VAL A 5 5.37 -7.69 -20.93
C VAL A 5 4.56 -7.22 -19.72
N PRO A 6 3.51 -6.41 -19.88
CA PRO A 6 2.68 -6.04 -18.75
C PRO A 6 1.98 -7.28 -18.21
N LEU A 7 2.03 -7.47 -16.89
CA LEU A 7 1.30 -8.55 -16.23
C LEU A 7 -0.21 -8.31 -16.26
N GLY A 8 -0.63 -7.10 -15.89
CA GLY A 8 -2.03 -6.77 -15.70
C GLY A 8 -2.21 -5.41 -15.02
N LEU A 9 -3.46 -5.01 -14.87
CA LEU A 9 -3.88 -3.82 -14.14
C LEU A 9 -4.96 -4.23 -13.14
N GLN A 10 -4.94 -3.66 -11.94
CA GLN A 10 -5.88 -3.95 -10.88
C GLN A 10 -6.39 -2.63 -10.30
N TRP A 11 -7.70 -2.51 -10.07
CA TRP A 11 -8.33 -1.34 -9.43
C TRP A 11 -9.22 -1.73 -8.23
N GLY A 12 -9.33 -3.01 -7.93
CA GLY A 12 -9.97 -3.55 -6.73
C GLY A 12 -9.55 -5.00 -6.49
N ASN A 13 -10.04 -5.63 -5.42
CA ASN A 13 -9.67 -6.98 -4.99
C ASN A 13 -10.79 -8.00 -5.14
N ASP A 14 -11.89 -7.68 -5.81
CA ASP A 14 -13.05 -8.55 -5.99
C ASP A 14 -13.50 -9.18 -4.65
N PRO A 15 -13.93 -8.37 -3.65
CA PRO A 15 -14.16 -8.83 -2.27
C PRO A 15 -15.26 -9.90 -2.11
N THR A 16 -16.06 -10.09 -3.14
CA THR A 16 -17.11 -11.11 -3.20
C THR A 16 -16.61 -12.45 -3.75
N ASP A 17 -15.49 -12.46 -4.50
CA ASP A 17 -14.86 -13.70 -4.96
C ASP A 17 -13.95 -14.25 -3.85
N ARG A 18 -14.49 -15.24 -3.14
CA ARG A 18 -13.88 -15.89 -1.98
C ARG A 18 -13.31 -17.27 -2.29
N ALA A 19 -13.40 -17.71 -3.54
CA ALA A 19 -12.93 -19.03 -3.92
C ALA A 19 -11.39 -19.08 -3.87
N ASP A 20 -10.86 -20.29 -3.74
CA ASP A 20 -9.42 -20.55 -3.77
C ASP A 20 -9.15 -21.66 -4.80
N THR A 21 -9.76 -21.50 -5.99
CA THR A 21 -9.76 -22.51 -7.05
C THR A 21 -8.68 -22.28 -8.09
N HIS A 22 -8.20 -21.03 -8.24
CA HIS A 22 -7.18 -20.64 -9.22
C HIS A 22 -5.84 -20.23 -8.58
N THR A 23 -5.63 -20.52 -7.29
CA THR A 23 -4.36 -20.20 -6.62
C THR A 23 -3.28 -21.20 -6.99
N GLN A 24 -2.20 -20.71 -7.60
CA GLN A 24 -1.12 -21.55 -8.14
C GLN A 24 0.12 -21.52 -7.21
N LEU A 25 0.15 -22.43 -6.23
CA LEU A 25 1.15 -22.44 -5.12
C LEU A 25 2.48 -23.13 -5.44
N SER A 26 2.60 -23.90 -6.52
CA SER A 26 3.80 -24.69 -6.78
C SER A 26 4.04 -24.94 -8.26
N PHE A 27 5.30 -25.09 -8.64
CA PHE A 27 5.74 -25.61 -9.94
C PHE A 27 5.55 -27.15 -10.08
N LYS A 28 4.88 -27.82 -9.15
CA LYS A 28 4.77 -29.29 -9.15
C LYS A 28 3.60 -29.76 -10.01
N GLY A 29 3.89 -29.94 -11.29
CA GLY A 29 3.00 -30.51 -12.31
C GLY A 29 3.15 -29.75 -13.62
N PRO A 30 2.81 -30.34 -14.79
CA PRO A 30 2.88 -29.62 -16.06
C PRO A 30 1.78 -28.57 -16.08
N THR A 31 2.09 -27.38 -15.61
CA THR A 31 1.31 -26.19 -15.96
C THR A 31 2.31 -25.10 -16.33
N ASP A 32 2.96 -25.34 -17.47
CA ASP A 32 3.53 -24.34 -18.36
C ASP A 32 2.51 -23.29 -18.84
N LYS A 33 1.26 -23.34 -18.34
CA LYS A 33 0.19 -22.41 -18.63
C LYS A 33 -0.45 -21.91 -17.33
N THR A 34 -0.65 -20.60 -17.28
CA THR A 34 -1.39 -19.95 -16.20
C THR A 34 -2.87 -20.32 -16.26
N ASP A 35 -3.41 -20.77 -15.13
CA ASP A 35 -4.85 -20.87 -14.89
C ASP A 35 -5.42 -19.49 -14.54
N PHE A 36 -6.22 -18.94 -15.45
CA PHE A 36 -6.79 -17.59 -15.31
C PHE A 36 -8.18 -17.67 -14.67
N ASN A 37 -8.43 -16.78 -13.71
CA ASN A 37 -9.76 -16.64 -13.11
C ASN A 37 -10.59 -15.56 -13.82
N ASP A 38 -11.42 -15.97 -14.77
CA ASP A 38 -12.32 -15.07 -15.51
C ASP A 38 -13.46 -14.48 -14.65
N GLN A 39 -13.61 -14.90 -13.38
CA GLN A 39 -14.61 -14.34 -12.46
C GLN A 39 -14.18 -13.00 -11.87
N LEU A 40 -12.88 -12.69 -11.85
CA LEU A 40 -12.38 -11.40 -11.37
C LEU A 40 -12.82 -10.28 -12.30
N LYS A 41 -13.39 -9.22 -11.73
CA LYS A 41 -13.94 -8.07 -12.46
C LYS A 41 -13.23 -6.76 -12.12
N GLU A 42 -12.43 -6.73 -11.06
CA GLU A 42 -11.73 -5.52 -10.61
C GLU A 42 -10.24 -5.51 -10.99
N GLY A 43 -9.94 -6.17 -12.11
CA GLY A 43 -8.65 -6.17 -12.76
C GLY A 43 -8.72 -6.78 -14.16
N VAL A 44 -7.61 -6.67 -14.87
CA VAL A 44 -7.37 -7.35 -16.14
C VAL A 44 -5.96 -7.91 -16.11
N ILE A 45 -5.82 -9.16 -16.54
CA ILE A 45 -4.53 -9.86 -16.63
C ILE A 45 -4.21 -10.04 -18.10
N ASN A 46 -2.94 -9.93 -18.44
CA ASN A 46 -2.47 -10.28 -19.76
C ASN A 46 -2.50 -11.81 -19.91
N HIS A 47 -3.38 -12.32 -20.76
CA HIS A 47 -3.54 -13.76 -21.02
C HIS A 47 -2.47 -14.31 -21.98
N ASP A 48 -1.24 -13.82 -21.86
CA ASP A 48 -0.11 -14.33 -22.63
C ASP A 48 0.15 -15.78 -22.26
N ALA A 49 0.38 -16.62 -23.28
CA ALA A 49 0.68 -18.04 -23.08
C ALA A 49 2.00 -18.26 -22.33
N GLU A 50 2.90 -17.29 -22.38
CA GLU A 50 4.19 -17.32 -21.68
C GLU A 50 4.10 -16.77 -20.25
N LEU A 51 2.94 -16.26 -19.81
CA LEU A 51 2.79 -15.75 -18.46
C LEU A 51 3.01 -16.89 -17.46
N PRO A 52 4.00 -16.80 -16.55
CA PRO A 52 4.22 -17.86 -15.58
C PRO A 52 3.16 -17.82 -14.46
N PRO A 53 2.59 -18.97 -14.05
CA PRO A 53 1.63 -19.06 -12.95
C PRO A 53 2.05 -18.33 -11.67
N THR A 54 3.36 -18.28 -11.39
CA THR A 54 3.91 -17.68 -10.18
C THR A 54 3.86 -16.16 -10.14
N HIS A 55 3.44 -15.52 -11.23
CA HIS A 55 3.25 -14.08 -11.31
C HIS A 55 1.82 -13.68 -10.91
N LEU A 56 0.94 -14.64 -10.65
CA LEU A 56 -0.37 -14.36 -10.10
C LEU A 56 -0.43 -14.65 -8.61
N GLY A 57 -1.34 -13.94 -7.96
CA GLY A 57 -1.62 -14.01 -6.55
C GLY A 57 -2.78 -14.93 -6.24
N TRP A 58 -3.35 -14.71 -5.06
CA TRP A 58 -4.44 -15.52 -4.55
C TRP A 58 -5.65 -15.47 -5.48
N ASN A 59 -6.13 -16.68 -5.81
CA ASN A 59 -7.23 -16.94 -6.72
C ASN A 59 -7.10 -16.23 -8.08
N GLY A 60 -5.87 -16.04 -8.55
CA GLY A 60 -5.55 -15.48 -9.86
C GLY A 60 -5.46 -13.96 -9.92
N ARG A 61 -5.44 -13.22 -8.80
CA ARG A 61 -5.29 -11.75 -8.80
C ARG A 61 -3.91 -11.30 -9.29
N VAL A 62 -3.81 -10.05 -9.74
CA VAL A 62 -2.53 -9.44 -10.14
C VAL A 62 -1.55 -9.42 -8.95
N ASN A 63 -0.31 -9.86 -9.19
CA ASN A 63 0.72 -9.97 -8.17
C ASN A 63 2.13 -9.81 -8.78
N GLY A 64 3.15 -9.47 -8.02
CA GLY A 64 4.51 -9.41 -8.56
C GLY A 64 5.14 -10.80 -8.78
N PRO A 65 6.11 -10.95 -9.70
CA PRO A 65 6.88 -12.18 -9.91
C PRO A 65 7.56 -12.74 -8.65
N VAL A 66 7.86 -11.88 -7.68
CA VAL A 66 8.56 -12.18 -6.43
C VAL A 66 7.60 -12.06 -5.22
N ASP A 67 6.32 -11.78 -5.48
CA ASP A 67 5.35 -11.58 -4.43
C ASP A 67 4.79 -12.92 -3.92
N ASN A 68 4.15 -12.86 -2.76
CA ASN A 68 3.58 -14.04 -2.13
C ASN A 68 2.37 -14.55 -2.95
N PRO A 69 2.34 -15.82 -3.43
CA PRO A 69 1.24 -16.35 -4.26
C PRO A 69 -0.11 -16.44 -3.53
N ILE A 70 -0.13 -16.25 -2.21
CA ILE A 70 -1.37 -16.13 -1.43
C ILE A 70 -1.71 -14.66 -1.08
N SER A 71 -1.15 -13.68 -1.80
CA SER A 71 -1.49 -12.25 -1.70
C SER A 71 -1.96 -11.70 -3.06
N SER A 72 -2.12 -10.40 -3.17
CA SER A 72 -2.18 -9.61 -4.42
C SER A 72 -1.37 -8.33 -4.19
N CYS A 73 -1.01 -7.60 -5.26
CA CYS A 73 -0.33 -6.31 -5.09
C CYS A 73 -1.17 -5.38 -4.19
N MET A 74 -2.47 -5.28 -4.47
CA MET A 74 -3.37 -4.43 -3.68
C MET A 74 -3.54 -4.93 -2.24
N SER A 75 -3.57 -6.25 -2.01
CA SER A 75 -3.62 -6.90 -0.68
C SER A 75 -2.45 -6.52 0.22
N CYS A 76 -1.23 -6.54 -0.31
CA CYS A 76 -0.06 -6.09 0.44
C CYS A 76 -0.04 -4.56 0.57
N HIS A 77 -0.30 -3.83 -0.52
CA HIS A 77 -0.11 -2.40 -0.53
C HIS A 77 -1.18 -1.63 0.25
N MET A 78 -2.41 -2.15 0.35
CA MET A 78 -3.47 -1.49 1.13
C MET A 78 -3.11 -1.32 2.60
N THR A 79 -2.18 -2.12 3.12
CA THR A 79 -1.71 -2.04 4.51
C THR A 79 -0.71 -0.90 4.73
N ALA A 80 -0.39 -0.11 3.71
CA ALA A 80 0.51 1.03 3.81
C ALA A 80 -0.09 2.15 4.66
N GLN A 81 0.28 2.18 5.93
CA GLN A 81 -0.19 3.14 6.92
C GLN A 81 0.92 3.50 7.90
N VAL A 82 0.76 4.63 8.59
CA VAL A 82 1.66 5.07 9.66
C VAL A 82 0.86 5.37 10.93
N PRO A 83 1.24 4.82 12.10
CA PRO A 83 2.23 3.75 12.27
C PRO A 83 1.80 2.43 11.60
N SER A 84 2.76 1.58 11.25
CA SER A 84 2.59 0.26 10.61
C SER A 84 2.05 -0.77 11.60
N GLU A 85 0.75 -0.65 11.89
CA GLU A 85 0.04 -1.59 12.78
C GLU A 85 -0.55 -2.79 12.02
N ALA A 86 -0.66 -2.71 10.69
CA ALA A 86 -1.21 -3.77 9.86
C ALA A 86 -0.09 -4.63 9.27
N VAL A 87 -0.17 -5.95 9.46
CA VAL A 87 0.74 -6.87 8.75
C VAL A 87 0.39 -6.93 7.26
N LEU A 88 1.42 -7.06 6.42
CA LEU A 88 1.27 -7.14 4.96
C LEU A 88 0.49 -8.38 4.49
N SER A 89 0.48 -9.45 5.30
CA SER A 89 -0.21 -10.70 4.97
C SER A 89 -0.69 -11.39 6.24
N PRO A 90 -1.88 -12.02 6.23
CA PRO A 90 -2.33 -12.83 7.36
C PRO A 90 -1.36 -14.00 7.65
N ALA A 91 -0.61 -14.46 6.64
CA ALA A 91 0.39 -15.52 6.78
C ALA A 91 1.60 -15.12 7.66
N PHE A 92 1.82 -13.83 7.89
CA PHE A 92 2.90 -13.36 8.78
C PHE A 92 2.51 -13.40 10.26
N GLN A 93 1.25 -13.73 10.59
CA GLN A 93 0.77 -13.86 11.96
C GLN A 93 0.70 -15.33 12.36
N SER A 94 1.80 -15.87 12.89
CA SER A 94 1.92 -17.28 13.29
C SER A 94 0.93 -17.70 14.40
N ALA A 95 0.44 -16.74 15.19
CA ALA A 95 -0.51 -16.99 16.28
C ALA A 95 -1.98 -17.10 15.83
N ILE A 96 -2.31 -16.70 14.60
CA ILE A 96 -3.68 -16.66 14.11
C ILE A 96 -3.91 -17.77 13.09
N LYS A 97 -4.85 -18.67 13.40
CA LYS A 97 -5.36 -19.63 12.42
C LYS A 97 -6.34 -18.90 11.50
N PHE A 98 -6.13 -19.01 10.20
CA PHE A 98 -7.02 -18.46 9.17
C PHE A 98 -7.34 -19.53 8.14
N THR A 99 -8.51 -19.41 7.51
CA THR A 99 -8.88 -20.20 6.34
C THR A 99 -8.98 -19.27 5.13
N ARG A 100 -8.32 -19.62 4.02
CA ARG A 100 -8.43 -18.83 2.79
C ARG A 100 -9.90 -18.71 2.36
N GLY A 101 -10.31 -17.50 1.99
CA GLY A 101 -11.70 -17.17 1.64
C GLY A 101 -12.64 -16.88 2.81
N ASP A 102 -12.22 -17.07 4.06
CA ASP A 102 -13.03 -16.69 5.22
C ASP A 102 -13.10 -15.15 5.41
N ALA A 103 -13.99 -14.69 6.29
CA ALA A 103 -14.17 -13.26 6.51
C ALA A 103 -12.93 -12.53 7.06
N TYR A 104 -12.02 -13.25 7.73
CA TYR A 104 -10.77 -12.69 8.24
C TYR A 104 -9.74 -12.55 7.13
N TRP A 105 -9.56 -13.59 6.31
CA TRP A 105 -8.73 -13.60 5.11
C TRP A 105 -9.13 -12.49 4.14
N MET A 106 -10.44 -12.36 3.89
CA MET A 106 -10.98 -11.36 2.96
C MET A 106 -10.76 -9.91 3.39
N ARG A 107 -10.21 -9.63 4.59
CA ARG A 107 -9.76 -8.27 4.96
C ARG A 107 -8.62 -7.78 4.06
N TRP A 108 -7.73 -8.68 3.63
CA TRP A 108 -6.66 -8.36 2.69
C TRP A 108 -7.13 -8.31 1.23
N PHE A 109 -8.36 -8.73 0.96
CA PHE A 109 -8.96 -8.69 -0.38
C PHE A 109 -10.19 -7.80 -0.42
N GLN A 110 -10.23 -6.78 0.44
CA GLN A 110 -11.24 -5.73 0.40
C GLN A 110 -10.85 -4.61 -0.57
N ASN A 111 -11.84 -3.80 -0.95
CA ASN A 111 -11.58 -2.49 -1.53
C ASN A 111 -11.59 -1.47 -0.42
N ILE A 112 -10.54 -0.66 -0.39
CA ILE A 112 -10.38 0.45 0.54
C ILE A 112 -10.24 1.72 -0.27
N ASP A 113 -10.96 2.76 0.13
CA ASP A 113 -10.84 4.07 -0.50
C ASP A 113 -9.47 4.70 -0.19
N CYS A 114 -9.04 5.63 -1.05
CA CYS A 114 -7.89 6.47 -0.75
C CYS A 114 -8.07 7.18 0.60
N GLU A 115 -6.96 7.50 1.26
CA GLU A 115 -6.84 8.12 2.58
C GLU A 115 -7.33 7.27 3.75
N VAL A 116 -7.99 6.13 3.50
CA VAL A 116 -8.41 5.24 4.57
C VAL A 116 -7.32 4.20 4.85
N PRO A 117 -6.81 4.10 6.09
CA PRO A 117 -5.81 3.10 6.44
C PRO A 117 -6.47 1.73 6.63
N PHE A 118 -5.74 0.66 6.33
CA PHE A 118 -6.18 -0.72 6.49
C PHE A 118 -6.67 -1.05 7.90
N GLY A 119 -5.94 -0.55 8.91
CA GLY A 119 -6.17 -0.75 10.34
C GLY A 119 -7.49 -0.16 10.87
N ASN A 120 -8.29 0.47 10.01
CA ASN A 120 -9.61 0.96 10.37
C ASN A 120 -10.74 -0.02 10.01
N TYR A 121 -10.52 -1.29 9.63
CA TYR A 121 -11.63 -2.18 9.22
C TYR A 121 -11.67 -3.51 9.96
N LEU A 122 -12.73 -3.73 10.75
CA LEU A 122 -13.14 -5.06 11.23
C LEU A 122 -13.65 -5.91 10.05
N ALA A 123 -13.63 -7.24 10.22
CA ALA A 123 -14.21 -8.17 9.25
C ALA A 123 -15.62 -7.72 8.80
N GLY A 124 -15.82 -7.57 7.49
CA GLY A 124 -17.09 -7.09 6.91
C GLY A 124 -17.19 -5.58 6.66
N GLY A 125 -16.07 -4.86 6.55
CA GLY A 125 -16.05 -3.46 6.08
C GLY A 125 -16.55 -2.43 7.10
N LYS A 126 -16.65 -2.80 8.38
CA LYS A 126 -17.02 -1.86 9.45
C LYS A 126 -15.81 -1.12 9.95
N LYS A 127 -15.92 0.21 10.04
CA LYS A 127 -14.86 1.06 10.57
C LYS A 127 -14.56 0.71 12.04
N GLU A 128 -13.37 0.20 12.33
CA GLU A 128 -12.84 0.11 13.68
C GLU A 128 -12.45 1.52 14.13
N LEU A 129 -13.32 2.16 14.92
CA LEU A 129 -13.00 3.44 15.54
C LEU A 129 -11.95 3.17 16.64
N GLY A 130 -10.68 3.51 16.38
CA GLY A 130 -9.68 3.48 17.45
C GLY A 130 -8.22 3.46 17.03
N LEU A 131 -7.89 3.08 15.80
CA LEU A 131 -6.50 3.13 15.35
C LEU A 131 -6.09 4.57 15.00
N HIS A 132 -4.99 5.02 15.59
CA HIS A 132 -4.37 6.32 15.32
C HIS A 132 -3.46 6.24 14.07
N THR A 133 -3.93 5.56 13.03
CA THR A 133 -3.15 5.37 11.80
C THR A 133 -3.61 6.30 10.70
N LEU A 134 -2.65 6.70 9.87
CA LEU A 134 -2.86 7.50 8.68
C LEU A 134 -2.50 6.66 7.47
N SER A 135 -3.36 6.67 6.44
CA SER A 135 -3.03 6.03 5.18
C SER A 135 -1.86 6.73 4.52
N THR A 136 -1.08 5.95 3.76
CA THR A 136 -0.06 6.47 2.83
C THR A 136 -0.40 6.10 1.39
N ASP A 137 -1.69 5.88 1.11
CA ASP A 137 -2.26 5.61 -0.21
C ASP A 137 -1.48 4.55 -0.98
N PHE A 138 -1.43 3.36 -0.39
CA PHE A 138 -0.80 2.18 -0.97
C PHE A 138 0.75 2.26 -1.10
N SER A 139 1.38 3.35 -0.64
CA SER A 139 2.82 3.55 -0.73
C SER A 139 3.56 3.02 0.51
N LEU A 140 3.93 1.74 0.46
CA LEU A 140 4.76 1.12 1.50
C LEU A 140 6.10 1.85 1.70
N GLN A 141 6.68 2.39 0.63
CA GLN A 141 7.92 3.16 0.72
C GLN A 141 7.73 4.45 1.50
N LEU A 142 6.60 5.14 1.30
CA LEU A 142 6.29 6.34 2.07
C LEU A 142 6.04 5.99 3.54
N ALA A 143 5.26 4.95 3.83
CA ALA A 143 5.04 4.47 5.20
C ALA A 143 6.37 4.20 5.92
N ILE A 144 7.23 3.37 5.32
CA ILE A 144 8.55 3.01 5.88
C ILE A 144 9.44 4.25 6.05
N SER A 145 9.42 5.20 5.09
CA SER A 145 10.23 6.41 5.19
C SER A 145 9.84 7.30 6.37
N ILE A 146 8.54 7.43 6.63
CA ILE A 146 8.02 8.21 7.75
C ILE A 146 8.38 7.54 9.08
N GLU A 147 8.25 6.22 9.18
CA GLU A 147 8.65 5.46 10.36
C GLU A 147 10.14 5.62 10.66
N ASN A 148 11.00 5.40 9.66
CA ASN A 148 12.45 5.58 9.82
C ASN A 148 12.81 7.01 10.25
N PHE A 149 12.09 8.02 9.76
CA PHE A 149 12.30 9.41 10.20
C PHE A 149 11.90 9.62 11.67
N TYR A 150 10.76 9.09 12.11
CA TYR A 150 10.35 9.13 13.52
C TYR A 150 11.31 8.37 14.44
N ASP A 151 11.85 7.23 13.99
CA ASP A 151 12.81 6.45 14.77
C ASP A 151 14.19 7.14 14.85
N ALA A 152 14.65 7.73 13.74
CA ALA A 152 15.90 8.49 13.71
C ALA A 152 15.84 9.74 14.60
N THR A 153 14.73 10.48 14.57
CA THR A 153 14.56 11.68 15.42
C THR A 153 14.55 11.34 16.91
N GLN A 154 13.90 10.24 17.30
CA GLN A 154 13.90 9.76 18.69
C GLN A 154 15.27 9.24 19.13
N SER A 155 15.99 8.52 18.27
CA SER A 155 17.28 7.89 18.63
C SER A 155 18.48 8.83 18.61
N CYS A 156 18.48 9.85 17.75
CA CYS A 156 19.58 10.82 17.64
C CYS A 156 19.46 12.03 18.58
N GLY A 157 18.49 12.04 19.50
CA GLY A 157 18.26 13.19 20.39
C GLY A 157 17.89 14.46 19.61
N GLY A 158 17.25 14.29 18.45
CA GLY A 158 16.76 15.40 17.64
C GLY A 158 15.69 16.14 18.42
N ASP A 159 16.12 17.23 19.05
CA ASP A 159 15.26 18.06 19.85
C ASP A 159 14.20 18.70 18.95
N THR A 160 12.94 18.24 19.06
CA THR A 160 11.80 18.96 18.47
C THR A 160 11.25 20.04 19.41
N THR A 161 12.01 20.46 20.44
CA THR A 161 11.75 21.74 21.09
C THR A 161 11.98 22.85 20.04
N ASN A 162 10.94 23.39 19.43
CA ASN A 162 10.02 24.32 20.06
C ASN A 162 8.59 24.33 19.47
N GLU A 163 8.16 23.31 18.73
CA GLU A 163 6.81 23.31 18.12
C GLU A 163 5.87 22.20 18.65
N THR A 164 6.39 21.15 19.30
CA THR A 164 5.59 19.93 19.60
C THR A 164 5.29 19.69 21.09
N THR A 165 5.75 20.51 22.03
CA THR A 165 5.44 20.35 23.46
C THR A 165 4.07 20.90 23.89
N SER A 166 3.27 21.45 22.97
CA SER A 166 1.85 21.66 23.24
C SER A 166 1.12 20.33 23.09
N VAL A 167 0.26 20.01 24.06
CA VAL A 167 -0.62 18.82 24.19
C VAL A 167 -1.58 18.59 22.99
N LYS A 168 -1.36 19.26 21.85
CA LYS A 168 -2.02 19.08 20.55
C LYS A 168 -1.26 18.18 19.56
N ALA A 169 -0.07 17.66 19.89
CA ALA A 169 0.69 16.73 19.03
C ALA A 169 0.09 15.30 18.94
N LYS A 170 -1.19 15.10 19.29
CA LYS A 170 -1.90 13.82 19.16
C LYS A 170 -2.68 13.68 17.85
N THR A 171 -2.43 14.56 16.89
CA THR A 171 -2.97 14.46 15.54
C THR A 171 -1.86 14.89 14.62
N ALA A 172 -1.12 13.91 14.09
CA ALA A 172 -0.19 14.16 13.01
C ALA A 172 -1.00 14.74 11.84
N ARG A 173 -0.93 16.07 11.70
CA ARG A 173 -1.50 16.79 10.57
C ARG A 173 -0.53 16.60 9.42
N ILE A 174 -0.59 15.44 8.77
CA ILE A 174 -0.08 15.31 7.41
C ILE A 174 -0.78 16.42 6.61
N LEU A 175 0.02 17.25 5.96
CA LEU A 175 -0.35 18.46 5.23
C LEU A 175 -1.71 18.31 4.56
N GLY A 176 -2.75 18.86 5.20
CA GLY A 176 -4.10 18.83 4.67
C GLY A 176 -4.13 19.59 3.35
N ALA A 177 -4.64 18.93 2.31
CA ALA A 177 -5.04 19.60 1.08
C ALA A 177 -5.89 20.84 1.41
N PRO A 178 -5.66 21.99 0.76
CA PRO A 178 -6.33 23.23 1.13
C PRO A 178 -7.85 23.11 0.87
N SER A 179 -8.63 23.16 1.94
CA SER A 179 -10.09 23.32 1.87
C SER A 179 -10.46 24.69 1.28
N PRO A 180 -11.49 24.79 0.42
CA PRO A 180 -11.67 25.95 -0.44
C PRO A 180 -12.58 26.99 0.22
N LYS A 181 -12.08 27.86 1.10
CA LYS A 181 -12.77 29.12 1.45
C LYS A 181 -11.82 30.26 1.87
N SER A 182 -11.46 31.12 0.92
CA SER A 182 -11.85 32.54 0.95
C SER A 182 -11.40 33.20 -0.35
N HIS A 183 -12.34 33.84 -1.04
CA HIS A 183 -12.03 34.77 -2.13
C HIS A 183 -11.22 35.94 -1.57
N VAL A 184 -10.00 36.13 -2.07
CA VAL A 184 -9.28 37.41 -2.04
C VAL A 184 -8.85 37.69 -3.49
N PRO A 185 -9.04 38.92 -4.02
CA PRO A 185 -8.98 39.16 -5.45
C PRO A 185 -7.57 39.02 -6.01
N SER A 186 -7.49 38.51 -7.23
CA SER A 186 -6.29 38.49 -8.07
C SER A 186 -5.70 39.90 -8.21
N ALA A 187 -4.46 40.06 -7.76
CA ALA A 187 -3.54 41.07 -8.25
C ALA A 187 -2.26 40.32 -8.69
N GLY A 188 -1.88 40.52 -9.94
CA GLY A 188 -1.00 39.62 -10.69
C GLY A 188 0.40 39.41 -10.11
N GLY A 189 0.95 38.25 -10.46
CA GLY A 189 2.35 37.90 -10.24
C GLY A 189 2.50 36.44 -9.79
N HIS A 190 3.04 35.60 -10.67
CA HIS A 190 3.37 34.19 -10.39
C HIS A 190 4.11 34.00 -9.06
N VAL A 191 3.63 33.10 -8.21
CA VAL A 191 4.41 32.59 -7.07
C VAL A 191 4.89 31.18 -7.42
N VAL A 192 6.13 31.11 -7.91
CA VAL A 192 6.89 29.85 -7.97
C VAL A 192 7.48 29.65 -6.58
N GLN A 193 7.04 28.62 -5.85
CA GLN A 193 7.71 28.19 -4.62
C GLN A 193 9.10 27.65 -5.00
N PRO A 194 10.20 28.08 -4.35
CA PRO A 194 11.53 27.60 -4.70
C PRO A 194 11.70 26.15 -4.25
N ILE A 195 12.09 25.28 -5.20
CA ILE A 195 12.63 23.96 -4.89
C ILE A 195 14.00 24.18 -4.25
N VAL A 196 14.11 23.94 -2.95
CA VAL A 196 15.41 23.85 -2.27
C VAL A 196 16.12 22.63 -2.82
N ARG A 197 17.13 22.85 -3.67
CA ARG A 197 18.08 21.82 -4.08
C ARG A 197 19.31 21.98 -3.19
N ASP A 198 19.70 20.90 -2.51
CA ASP A 198 20.96 20.87 -1.79
C ASP A 198 22.12 21.11 -2.77
N VAL A 199 22.97 22.08 -2.45
CA VAL A 199 24.19 22.38 -3.20
C VAL A 199 25.26 21.39 -2.73
N PRO A 200 25.89 20.59 -3.60
CA PRO A 200 26.97 19.70 -3.19
C PRO A 200 28.19 20.52 -2.75
N GLU A 201 28.74 20.17 -1.59
CA GLU A 201 29.94 20.78 -1.04
C GLU A 201 31.15 20.55 -1.98
N ALA A 202 31.85 21.62 -2.34
CA ALA A 202 32.98 21.55 -3.27
C ALA A 202 34.21 20.90 -2.60
N HIS A 203 34.72 19.81 -3.17
CA HIS A 203 35.99 19.22 -2.75
C HIS A 203 37.16 20.20 -2.97
N PRO A 204 38.10 20.34 -2.00
CA PRO A 204 39.28 21.18 -2.17
C PRO A 204 40.28 20.51 -3.13
N LYS A 205 40.68 21.25 -4.16
CA LYS A 205 41.76 20.84 -5.07
C LYS A 205 43.11 20.87 -4.34
N LYS A 206 43.90 19.80 -4.48
CA LYS A 206 45.36 19.84 -4.42
C LYS A 206 45.90 19.55 -5.82
#